data_AF-A0A940DDG2-F1
#
_entry.id   AF-A0A940DDG2-F1
#
_cell.length_a   1.000
_cell.length_b   1.000
_cell.length_c   1.000
_cell.angle_alpha   90.00
_cell.angle_beta   90.00
_cell.angle_gamma   90.00
#
_symmetry.space_group_name_H-M   'P 1'
#
loop_
_entity.id
_entity.type
_entity.pdbx_description
1 polymer ?
#
loop_
_entity_poly.entity_id
_entity_poly.type
_entity_poly.pdbx_seq_one_letter_code
_entity_poly.pdbx_strand_id
1 'polypeptide(L)' 'MAFKYSKGWFVQQLKEAGVRNHPQDFRKIELYKTPILRQLYAQYVNEGRQAKNESTE' A
#
# COMPACT_ATOMS: atom_id res chain seq x y z
N MET A 1 -15.98 -5.52 -4.96
CA MET A 1 -16.16 -4.05 -4.93
C MET A 1 -15.62 -3.53 -3.60
N ALA A 2 -14.54 -2.76 -3.60
CA ALA A 2 -14.05 -2.10 -2.39
C ALA A 2 -14.56 -0.66 -2.35
N PHE A 3 -15.21 -0.25 -1.26
CA PHE A 3 -15.67 1.13 -1.08
C PHE A 3 -14.47 2.08 -0.99
N LYS A 4 -14.53 3.23 -1.66
CA LYS A 4 -13.46 4.23 -1.63
C LYS A 4 -13.13 4.62 -0.18
N TYR A 5 -11.85 4.64 0.16
CA TYR A 5 -11.32 4.86 1.53
C TYR A 5 -11.63 3.76 2.57
N SER A 6 -12.16 2.61 2.15
CA SER A 6 -12.21 1.43 3.02
C SER A 6 -10.83 0.78 3.18
N LYS A 7 -10.70 -0.10 4.18
CA LYS A 7 -9.49 -0.91 4.39
C LYS A 7 -9.09 -1.65 3.10
N GLY A 8 -10.05 -2.28 2.42
CA GLY A 8 -9.81 -3.01 1.18
C GLY A 8 -9.33 -2.12 0.04
N TRP A 9 -9.85 -0.89 -0.04
CA TRP A 9 -9.42 0.08 -1.05
C TRP A 9 -7.96 0.51 -0.83
N PHE A 10 -7.56 0.81 0.42
CA PHE A 10 -6.17 1.13 0.70
C PHE A 10 -5.21 -0.03 0.40
N VAL A 11 -5.61 -1.26 0.75
CA VAL A 11 -4.80 -2.45 0.45
C VAL A 11 -4.61 -2.63 -1.06
N GLN A 12 -5.66 -2.42 -1.86
CA GLN A 12 -5.59 -2.49 -3.32
C GLN A 12 -4.64 -1.43 -3.88
N GLN A 13 -4.83 -0.15 -3.52
CA GLN A 13 -3.98 0.93 -4.02
C GLN A 13 -2.50 0.74 -3.64
N LEU A 14 -2.23 0.27 -2.42
CA LEU A 14 -0.86 -0.01 -1.98
C LEU A 14 -0.23 -1.16 -2.77
N LYS A 15 -0.99 -2.23 -3.05
CA LYS A 15 -0.51 -3.34 -3.89
C LYS A 15 -0.25 -2.90 -5.32
N GLU A 16 -1.12 -2.09 -5.91
CA GLU A 16 -0.94 -1.50 -7.24
C GLU A 16 0.31 -0.60 -7.29
N ALA A 17 0.60 0.11 -6.20
CA ALA A 17 1.82 0.89 -6.03
C ALA A 17 3.07 0.03 -5.71
N GLY A 18 2.98 -1.30 -5.77
CA GLY A 18 4.11 -2.22 -5.50
C GLY A 18 4.38 -2.49 -4.01
N VAL A 19 3.60 -1.91 -3.11
CA VAL A 19 3.74 -2.06 -1.65
C VAL A 19 2.90 -3.24 -1.18
N ARG A 20 3.49 -4.44 -1.18
CA ARG A 20 2.86 -5.67 -0.65
C ARG A 20 3.13 -5.88 0.85
N ASN A 21 4.25 -5.34 1.31
CA ASN A 21 4.77 -5.55 2.65
C ASN A 21 5.15 -4.20 3.28
N HIS A 22 5.02 -4.10 4.60
CA HIS A 22 5.43 -2.91 5.32
C HIS A 22 6.96 -2.78 5.28
N PRO A 23 7.53 -1.59 4.99
CA PRO A 23 8.98 -1.39 4.83
C PRO A 23 9.80 -1.68 6.11
N GLN A 24 9.20 -1.52 7.29
CA GLN A 24 9.91 -1.66 8.58
C GLN A 24 9.91 -3.09 9.13
N ASP A 25 8.80 -3.81 9.03
CA ASP A 25 8.61 -5.12 9.69
C ASP A 25 8.34 -6.23 8.66
N PHE A 26 8.29 -5.89 7.36
CA PHE A 26 8.14 -6.81 6.23
C PHE A 26 6.88 -7.70 6.30
N ARG A 27 5.94 -7.46 7.22
CA ARG A 27 4.63 -8.13 7.23
C ARG A 27 3.72 -7.61 6.12
N LYS A 28 2.77 -8.46 5.73
CA LYS A 28 1.74 -8.14 4.73
C LYS A 28 0.92 -6.93 5.18
N ILE A 29 0.69 -5.98 4.27
CA ILE A 29 -0.08 -4.77 4.56
C ILE A 29 -1.51 -5.07 5.04
N GLU A 30 -2.08 -6.21 4.64
CA GLU A 30 -3.43 -6.67 5.01
C GLU A 30 -3.64 -6.85 6.52
N LEU A 31 -2.56 -7.16 7.25
CA LEU A 31 -2.58 -7.36 8.69
C LEU A 31 -2.67 -6.04 9.47
N TYR A 32 -2.39 -4.92 8.81
CA TYR A 32 -2.39 -3.61 9.46
C TYR A 32 -3.77 -2.97 9.47
N LYS A 33 -3.97 -2.09 10.46
CA LYS A 33 -5.21 -1.32 10.60
C LYS A 33 -5.28 -0.20 9.55
N THR A 34 -6.49 0.23 9.22
CA THR A 34 -6.78 1.34 8.29
C THR A 34 -5.94 2.61 8.49
N PRO A 35 -5.69 3.13 9.72
CA PRO A 35 -4.85 4.32 9.88
C PRO A 35 -3.42 4.13 9.37
N ILE A 36 -2.84 2.94 9.57
CA ILE A 36 -1.48 2.60 9.09
C ILE A 36 -1.48 2.51 7.56
N LEU A 37 -2.49 1.85 7.00
CA LEU A 37 -2.68 1.76 5.55
C LEU A 37 -2.85 3.14 4.91
N ARG A 38 -3.57 4.06 5.56
CA ARG A 38 -3.73 5.45 5.09
C ARG A 38 -2.40 6.20 5.11
N GLN A 39 -1.58 6.03 6.15
CA GLN A 39 -0.25 6.64 6.21
C GLN A 39 0.66 6.08 5.12
N LEU A 40 0.70 4.76 4.94
CA LEU A 40 1.44 4.15 3.84
C LEU A 40 0.95 4.66 2.49
N TYR A 41 -0.36 4.78 2.30
CA TYR A 41 -0.92 5.29 1.05
C TYR A 41 -0.47 6.74 0.80
N ALA A 42 -0.49 7.59 1.81
CA ALA A 42 0.02 8.95 1.70
C ALA A 42 1.53 8.96 1.31
N GLN A 43 2.34 8.14 1.97
CA GLN A 43 3.79 8.10 1.74
C GLN A 43 4.18 7.49 0.38
N TYR A 44 3.50 6.44 -0.07
CA TYR A 44 3.90 5.68 -1.26
C TYR A 44 3.14 6.12 -2.51
N VAL A 45 1.90 6.59 -2.36
CA VAL A 45 1.05 6.98 -3.50
C VAL A 45 0.98 8.49 -3.66
N ASN A 46 0.76 9.27 -2.58
CA ASN A 46 0.67 10.74 -2.71
C ASN A 46 2.06 11.40 -2.80
N GLU A 47 3.02 10.95 -2.00
CA GLU A 47 4.39 11.50 -2.00
C GLU A 47 5.27 10.90 -3.12
N GLY A 48 4.72 10.00 -3.95
CA GLY A 48 5.42 9.45 -5.12
C GLY A 48 6.62 8.55 -4.78
N ARG A 49 6.71 8.06 -3.54
CA ARG A 49 7.80 7.19 -3.08
C ARG A 49 7.61 5.80 -3.71
N GLN A 50 8.06 5.63 -4.94
CA GLN A 50 7.92 4.35 -5.64
C GLN A 50 8.77 3.28 -4.95
N ALA A 51 8.13 2.21 -4.49
CA ALA A 51 8.84 0.98 -4.21
C ALA A 51 9.32 0.45 -5.57
N LYS A 52 10.56 0.75 -5.93
CA LYS A 52 11.21 0.27 -7.16
C LYS A 52 10.98 -1.23 -7.31
N ASN A 53 10.04 -1.59 -8.18
CA ASN A 53 9.88 -2.91 -8.76
C ASN A 53 9.59 -2.67 -10.23
N GLU A 54 10.65 -2.31 -10.96
CA GLU A 54 10.76 -2.59 -12.38
C GLU A 54 11.07 -4.09 -12.50
N SER A 55 10.34 -4.81 -13.38
CA SER A 55 10.48 -6.22 -13.85
C SER A 55 9.06 -6.82 -13.94
N THR A 56 8.47 -7.21 -15.06
CA THR A 56 8.99 -7.73 -16.33
C THR A 56 7.85 -7.77 -17.36
N GLU A 57 8.22 -7.54 -18.63
CA GLU A 57 7.49 -7.73 -19.92
C GLU A 57 6.45 -6.69 -20.38
#